data_AF-A0A2Z4LSK2-F1
#
_entry.id   AF-A0A2Z4LSK2-F1
#
_cell.length_a   1.000
_cell.length_b   1.000
_cell.length_c   1.000
_cell.angle_alpha   90.00
_cell.angle_beta   90.00
_cell.angle_gamma   90.00
#
_symmetry.space_group_name_H-M   'P 1'
#
loop_
_entity.id
_entity.type
_entity.pdbx_description
1 polymer ?
#
loop_
_entity_poly.entity_id
_entity_poly.type
_entity_poly.pdbx_seq_one_letter_code
_entity_poly.pdbx_strand_id
1 'polypeptide(L)'
;MYKAWFNFLIFLSTSLFAGLSLYGQENEVTFEVRLSKEKLGINERLRVEFAMNKDGDNFKPPSFQGFKVVMGPSQSISSSWINGKRSYSKSYSYVLVPTARGRFTIEQATIEIGGETYKTLSKAVEVTAAVDKPSDQKTVDDVADESLHLVAEVSKGNPYLNEAVNVVYKLYVSPNISVTNYRPLDNPKYNSFWSQDIPVTKHTAQNGTYKGKPYRYVILKRVVLYPQKSGNLEIEPLSLEIFVDVPTNRRDFFGGRIYTQTSKTVSAGRRTLNVKPLPTAGKPANFGGAVGEFDFNVTTSKNKLNASESLQAKVEVSGKGNLKLFQLPEPELPSALEVYDPEYDENVRTVSSGMEGKVANNYTIVPSFRGKYPIPSISFSYFNPRTSKYVTLSSEEINIEVMEGPTSASSDNPVTLGTNKQLVVATGKQFHFIKLNPNLSKLETKYFFGSGNFYLLLLAPLLLIPIAVFSFKKREAIASDVAGNKIKKANKLARKYLSTAKKELGNKEAFYVALEKGLHNYLKAKLKIETSEFSKEKITIILTDKNVSSDDIDGFISLLKNCEMARYSPFSDVQMQNDYEKASDIISKLDKQL
;
A
#
# COMPACT_ATOMS: atom_id res chain seq x y z
N MET A 1 -20.46 -88.95 8.61
CA MET A 1 -21.52 -87.94 8.41
C MET A 1 -22.00 -87.26 9.69
N TYR A 2 -22.12 -87.95 10.83
CA TYR A 2 -22.61 -87.35 12.09
C TYR A 2 -21.76 -86.20 12.68
N LYS A 3 -20.42 -86.26 12.57
CA LYS A 3 -19.53 -85.21 13.11
C LYS A 3 -19.62 -83.86 12.37
N ALA A 4 -19.92 -83.89 11.07
CA ALA A 4 -20.07 -82.68 10.26
C ALA A 4 -21.40 -81.97 10.56
N TRP A 5 -22.46 -82.74 10.83
CA TRP A 5 -23.78 -82.18 11.13
C TRP A 5 -23.85 -81.59 12.55
N PHE A 6 -23.16 -82.20 13.51
CA PHE A 6 -23.05 -81.67 14.88
C PHE A 6 -22.25 -80.35 14.93
N ASN A 7 -21.14 -80.25 14.19
CA ASN A 7 -20.38 -79.01 14.09
C ASN A 7 -21.15 -77.91 13.35
N PHE A 8 -21.98 -78.25 12.37
CA PHE A 8 -22.85 -77.30 11.66
C PHE A 8 -23.97 -76.75 12.56
N LEU A 9 -24.57 -77.60 13.40
CA LEU A 9 -25.58 -77.19 14.39
C LEU A 9 -24.99 -76.33 15.52
N ILE A 10 -23.77 -76.63 15.98
CA ILE A 10 -23.07 -75.78 16.95
C ILE A 10 -22.76 -74.41 16.33
N PHE A 11 -22.26 -74.37 15.09
CA PHE A 11 -21.96 -73.12 14.37
C PHE A 11 -23.22 -72.28 14.08
N LEU A 12 -24.35 -72.94 13.80
CA LEU A 12 -25.63 -72.26 13.59
C LEU A 12 -26.20 -71.71 14.91
N SER A 13 -26.03 -72.43 16.03
CA SER A 13 -26.46 -71.95 17.36
C SER A 13 -25.58 -70.82 17.90
N THR A 14 -24.27 -70.85 17.66
CA THR A 14 -23.35 -69.76 18.05
C THR A 14 -23.51 -68.53 17.16
N SER A 15 -23.87 -68.71 15.88
CA SER A 15 -24.23 -67.61 14.98
C SER A 15 -25.59 -66.98 15.33
N LEU A 16 -26.58 -67.78 15.77
CA LEU A 16 -27.85 -67.25 16.28
C LEU A 16 -27.71 -66.52 17.62
N PHE A 17 -26.82 -66.98 18.52
CA PHE A 17 -26.55 -66.29 19.79
C PHE A 17 -25.67 -65.04 19.63
N ALA A 18 -24.79 -64.99 18.62
CA ALA A 18 -24.02 -63.78 18.30
C ALA A 18 -24.87 -62.68 17.63
N GLY A 19 -26.00 -63.03 17.00
CA GLY A 19 -26.95 -62.09 16.42
C GLY A 19 -27.86 -61.38 17.43
N LEU A 20 -27.99 -61.90 18.66
CA LEU A 20 -28.87 -61.34 19.69
C LEU A 20 -28.18 -60.35 20.64
N SER A 21 -26.85 -60.21 20.57
CA SER A 21 -26.10 -59.25 21.41
C SER A 21 -25.96 -57.85 20.80
N LEU A 22 -26.63 -57.57 19.67
CA LEU A 22 -26.56 -56.29 18.93
C LEU A 22 -27.78 -55.37 19.12
N TYR A 23 -28.75 -55.75 19.95
CA TYR A 23 -29.86 -54.88 20.36
C TYR A 23 -29.76 -54.58 21.86
N GLY A 24 -29.19 -53.43 22.22
CA GLY A 24 -29.17 -53.01 23.62
C GLY A 24 -28.08 -52.01 24.03
N GLN A 25 -27.76 -51.01 23.20
CA GLN A 25 -27.30 -49.72 23.72
C GLN A 25 -28.33 -48.68 23.30
N GLU A 26 -29.51 -48.74 23.94
CA GLU A 26 -30.31 -47.52 24.03
C GLU A 26 -29.49 -46.52 24.84
N ASN A 27 -29.14 -45.39 24.24
CA ASN A 27 -28.63 -44.25 25.01
C ASN A 27 -29.64 -43.97 26.13
N GLU A 28 -29.15 -43.94 27.37
CA GLU A 28 -29.92 -43.52 28.53
C GLU A 28 -30.62 -42.18 28.22
N VAL A 29 -31.90 -42.08 28.57
CA VAL A 29 -32.70 -40.88 28.30
C VAL A 29 -32.14 -39.75 29.15
N THR A 30 -31.62 -38.70 28.51
CA THR A 30 -31.16 -37.51 29.21
C THR A 30 -32.22 -36.44 29.11
N PHE A 31 -32.55 -35.83 30.26
CA PHE A 31 -33.44 -34.67 30.33
C PHE A 31 -32.85 -33.65 31.30
N GLU A 32 -32.31 -32.56 30.74
CA GLU A 32 -31.50 -31.60 31.48
C GLU A 32 -32.02 -30.17 31.31
N VAL A 33 -31.88 -29.38 32.37
CA VAL A 33 -32.06 -27.93 32.31
C VAL A 33 -30.72 -27.22 32.09
N ARG A 34 -30.68 -26.32 31.11
CA ARG A 34 -29.53 -25.49 30.75
C ARG A 34 -29.91 -24.03 30.92
N LEU A 35 -29.08 -23.30 31.66
CA LEU A 35 -29.24 -21.88 31.90
C LEU A 35 -28.21 -21.11 31.09
N SER A 36 -28.60 -19.97 30.51
CA SER A 36 -27.63 -19.10 29.82
C SER A 36 -26.60 -18.50 30.76
N LYS A 37 -26.99 -18.26 32.02
CA LYS A 37 -26.13 -17.74 33.10
C LYS A 37 -26.66 -18.23 34.45
N GLU A 38 -25.76 -18.49 35.41
CA GLU A 38 -26.12 -18.80 36.81
C GLU A 38 -26.22 -17.54 37.67
N LYS A 39 -25.67 -16.41 37.20
CA LYS A 39 -25.71 -15.10 37.84
C LYS A 39 -26.06 -14.03 36.80
N LEU A 40 -27.01 -13.15 37.10
CA LEU A 40 -27.43 -12.05 36.22
C LEU A 40 -27.83 -10.78 36.98
N GLY A 41 -27.82 -9.64 36.30
CA GLY A 41 -28.40 -8.39 36.79
C GLY A 41 -29.92 -8.35 36.66
N ILE A 42 -30.59 -7.54 37.49
CA ILE A 42 -32.06 -7.38 37.44
C ILE A 42 -32.58 -6.79 36.11
N ASN A 43 -31.71 -6.14 35.33
CA ASN A 43 -32.00 -5.58 34.01
C ASN A 43 -31.63 -6.51 32.84
N GLU A 44 -31.22 -7.76 33.12
CA GLU A 44 -30.86 -8.77 32.12
C GLU A 44 -31.97 -9.80 31.89
N ARG A 45 -31.83 -10.60 30.82
CA ARG A 45 -32.74 -11.70 30.49
C ARG A 45 -32.04 -13.05 30.70
N LEU A 46 -32.75 -14.00 31.30
CA LEU A 46 -32.28 -15.38 31.47
C LEU A 46 -32.93 -16.28 30.42
N ARG A 47 -32.14 -16.99 29.62
CA ARG A 47 -32.65 -18.06 28.76
C ARG A 47 -32.53 -19.39 29.50
N VAL A 48 -33.65 -20.11 29.61
CA VAL A 48 -33.73 -21.45 30.19
C VAL A 48 -34.11 -22.43 29.08
N GLU A 49 -33.32 -23.48 28.91
CA GLU A 49 -33.53 -24.52 27.90
C GLU A 49 -33.64 -25.89 28.57
N PHE A 50 -34.72 -26.62 28.30
CA PHE A 50 -34.93 -28.00 28.73
C PHE A 50 -34.65 -28.91 27.54
N ALA A 51 -33.51 -29.61 27.56
CA ALA A 51 -33.02 -30.40 26.44
C ALA A 51 -33.13 -31.90 26.74
N MET A 52 -33.53 -32.67 25.73
CA MET A 52 -33.67 -34.13 25.80
C MET A 52 -33.12 -34.81 24.55
N ASN A 53 -32.60 -36.03 24.70
CA ASN A 53 -31.96 -36.79 23.62
C ASN A 53 -32.87 -37.80 22.91
N LYS A 54 -34.12 -37.97 23.36
CA LYS A 54 -35.17 -38.77 22.70
C LYS A 54 -36.44 -37.93 22.53
N ASP A 55 -37.30 -38.30 21.59
CA ASP A 55 -38.58 -37.60 21.43
C ASP A 55 -39.53 -37.90 22.60
N GLY A 56 -40.37 -36.95 22.94
CA GLY A 56 -41.26 -37.02 24.09
C GLY A 56 -42.41 -36.03 24.01
N ASP A 57 -43.48 -36.38 24.71
CA ASP A 57 -44.77 -35.70 24.72
C ASP A 57 -45.13 -35.20 26.12
N ASN A 58 -46.21 -34.43 26.24
CA ASN A 58 -46.74 -33.94 27.52
C ASN A 58 -45.73 -33.12 28.37
N PHE A 59 -44.89 -32.31 27.74
CA PHE A 59 -43.96 -31.42 28.45
C PHE A 59 -44.71 -30.42 29.35
N LYS A 60 -44.39 -30.43 30.65
CA LYS A 60 -44.90 -29.47 31.63
C LYS A 60 -43.71 -28.63 32.14
N PRO A 61 -43.70 -27.31 31.87
CA PRO A 61 -42.66 -26.44 32.39
C PRO A 61 -42.77 -26.31 33.93
N PRO A 62 -41.67 -26.00 34.61
CA PRO A 62 -41.70 -25.70 36.05
C PRO A 62 -42.39 -24.36 36.31
N SER A 63 -42.74 -24.12 37.57
CA SER A 63 -43.14 -22.78 37.99
C SER A 63 -41.91 -21.86 37.95
N PHE A 64 -42.03 -20.71 37.29
CA PHE A 64 -40.93 -19.74 37.19
C PHE A 64 -41.02 -18.70 38.33
N GLN A 65 -41.07 -19.17 39.58
CA GLN A 65 -41.24 -18.29 40.73
C GLN A 65 -40.07 -17.30 40.84
N GLY A 66 -40.38 -16.00 40.93
CA GLY A 66 -39.39 -14.92 40.93
C GLY A 66 -39.00 -14.40 39.53
N PHE A 67 -39.54 -15.01 38.46
CA PHE A 67 -39.30 -14.58 37.09
C PHE A 67 -40.62 -14.38 36.32
N LYS A 68 -40.64 -13.36 35.46
CA LYS A 68 -41.69 -13.16 34.47
C LYS A 68 -41.27 -13.83 33.16
N VAL A 69 -42.09 -14.74 32.64
CA VAL A 69 -41.90 -15.31 31.30
C VAL A 69 -42.23 -14.24 30.27
N VAL A 70 -41.27 -13.90 29.42
CA VAL A 70 -41.42 -12.86 28.38
C VAL A 70 -41.55 -13.48 26.99
N MET A 71 -41.03 -14.70 26.80
CA MET A 71 -41.09 -15.43 25.53
C MET A 71 -40.96 -16.94 25.77
N GLY A 72 -41.71 -17.75 25.01
CA GLY A 72 -41.66 -19.22 25.04
C GLY A 72 -43.00 -19.88 25.43
N PRO A 73 -43.11 -21.22 25.30
CA PRO A 73 -42.05 -22.14 24.89
C PRO A 73 -41.71 -22.04 23.40
N SER A 74 -40.42 -21.88 23.09
CA SER A 74 -39.88 -22.08 21.75
C SER A 74 -39.27 -23.47 21.65
N GLN A 75 -39.76 -24.28 20.71
CA GLN A 75 -39.30 -25.66 20.51
C GLN A 75 -38.24 -25.73 19.41
N SER A 76 -37.21 -26.55 19.62
CA SER A 76 -36.16 -26.82 18.63
C SER A 76 -35.89 -28.31 18.57
N ILE A 77 -35.87 -28.88 17.35
CA ILE A 77 -35.55 -30.29 17.11
C ILE A 77 -34.34 -30.33 16.19
N SER A 78 -33.30 -31.05 16.62
CA SER A 78 -32.10 -31.32 15.84
C SER A 78 -31.89 -32.83 15.75
N SER A 79 -31.73 -33.34 14.53
CA SER A 79 -31.40 -34.74 14.26
C SER A 79 -30.23 -34.77 13.29
N SER A 80 -29.15 -35.46 13.66
CA SER A 80 -27.94 -35.57 12.84
C SER A 80 -27.47 -37.03 12.79
N TRP A 81 -27.02 -37.44 11.60
CA TRP A 81 -26.52 -38.78 11.32
C TRP A 81 -25.08 -38.66 10.82
N ILE A 82 -24.10 -39.01 11.66
CA ILE A 82 -22.68 -38.92 11.33
C ILE A 82 -22.03 -40.26 11.71
N ASN A 83 -21.29 -40.88 10.77
CA ASN A 83 -20.54 -42.13 10.97
C ASN A 83 -21.38 -43.27 11.62
N GLY A 84 -22.62 -43.47 11.18
CA GLY A 84 -23.48 -44.55 11.68
C GLY A 84 -24.12 -44.33 13.06
N LYS A 85 -23.79 -43.24 13.78
CA LYS A 85 -24.41 -42.89 15.07
C LYS A 85 -25.47 -41.81 14.87
N ARG A 86 -26.74 -42.14 15.16
CA ARG A 86 -27.84 -41.18 15.18
C ARG A 86 -27.77 -40.35 16.46
N SER A 87 -27.73 -39.03 16.33
CA SER A 87 -27.85 -38.08 17.43
C SER A 87 -29.16 -37.30 17.28
N TYR A 88 -29.98 -37.29 18.32
CA TYR A 88 -31.26 -36.58 18.37
C TYR A 88 -31.25 -35.65 19.59
N SER A 89 -31.77 -34.44 19.43
CA SER A 89 -31.96 -33.48 20.52
C SER A 89 -33.23 -32.67 20.28
N LYS A 90 -34.17 -32.71 21.24
CA LYS A 90 -35.34 -31.84 21.29
C LYS A 90 -35.18 -30.89 22.47
N SER A 91 -35.53 -29.62 22.33
CA SER A 91 -35.46 -28.69 23.45
C SER A 91 -36.61 -27.69 23.48
N TYR A 92 -37.01 -27.33 24.70
CA TYR A 92 -37.98 -26.28 25.00
C TYR A 92 -37.26 -25.12 25.66
N SER A 93 -37.34 -23.93 25.06
CA SER A 93 -36.66 -22.74 25.56
C SER A 93 -37.62 -21.62 25.95
N TYR A 94 -37.28 -20.94 27.05
CA TYR A 94 -37.99 -19.80 27.60
C TYR A 94 -37.03 -18.63 27.82
N VAL A 95 -37.52 -17.41 27.65
CA VAL A 95 -36.81 -16.19 28.04
C VAL A 95 -37.53 -15.56 29.22
N LEU A 96 -36.82 -15.44 30.32
CA LEU A 96 -37.29 -15.00 31.61
C LEU A 96 -36.67 -13.65 31.98
N VAL A 97 -37.43 -12.81 32.68
CA VAL A 97 -36.93 -11.57 33.29
C VAL A 97 -37.13 -11.66 34.80
N PRO A 98 -36.09 -11.41 35.62
CA PRO A 98 -36.22 -11.44 37.07
C PRO A 98 -37.15 -10.33 37.57
N THR A 99 -37.95 -10.64 38.60
CA THR A 99 -38.90 -9.68 39.20
C THR A 99 -38.35 -8.99 40.44
N ALA A 100 -37.39 -9.61 41.13
CA ALA A 100 -36.72 -9.08 42.31
C ALA A 100 -35.26 -9.55 42.37
N ARG A 101 -34.46 -8.94 43.27
CA ARG A 101 -33.08 -9.37 43.55
C ARG A 101 -33.09 -10.51 44.58
N GLY A 102 -32.10 -11.38 44.51
CA GLY A 102 -31.98 -12.52 45.42
C GLY A 102 -31.59 -13.83 44.71
N ARG A 103 -31.57 -14.93 45.46
CA ARG A 103 -31.37 -16.27 44.90
C ARG A 103 -32.71 -16.92 44.62
N PHE A 104 -32.92 -17.33 43.38
CA PHE A 104 -34.11 -18.03 42.92
C PHE A 104 -33.73 -19.40 42.39
N THR A 105 -34.66 -20.35 42.39
CA THR A 105 -34.41 -21.70 41.90
C THR A 105 -35.38 -21.99 40.77
N ILE A 106 -34.84 -22.42 39.63
CA ILE A 106 -35.64 -23.01 38.55
C ILE A 106 -35.98 -24.44 38.98
N GLU A 107 -37.26 -24.69 39.20
CA GLU A 107 -37.77 -25.99 39.63
C GLU A 107 -37.68 -27.04 38.52
N GLN A 108 -38.06 -28.28 38.85
CA GLN A 108 -37.99 -29.41 37.95
C GLN A 108 -39.09 -29.33 36.87
N ALA A 109 -38.72 -29.49 35.60
CA ALA A 109 -39.68 -29.72 34.52
C ALA A 109 -40.00 -31.22 34.43
N THR A 110 -41.15 -31.58 33.85
CA THR A 110 -41.51 -32.99 33.60
C THR A 110 -41.86 -33.24 32.15
N ILE A 111 -41.53 -34.41 31.63
CA ILE A 111 -41.89 -34.85 30.27
C ILE A 111 -42.12 -36.36 30.22
N GLU A 112 -42.96 -36.82 29.31
CA GLU A 112 -43.22 -38.24 29.07
C GLU A 112 -42.41 -38.72 27.85
N ILE A 113 -41.51 -39.69 28.05
CA ILE A 113 -40.67 -40.27 26.99
C ILE A 113 -40.84 -41.78 27.06
N GLY A 114 -41.37 -42.39 25.98
CA GLY A 114 -41.57 -43.84 25.92
C GLY A 114 -42.51 -44.40 26.99
N GLY A 115 -43.47 -43.61 27.48
CA GLY A 115 -44.43 -44.01 28.53
C GLY A 115 -43.95 -43.81 29.97
N GLU A 116 -42.72 -43.35 30.18
CA GLU A 116 -42.17 -43.01 31.50
C GLU A 116 -42.04 -41.48 31.68
N THR A 117 -42.27 -41.00 32.90
CA THR A 117 -42.14 -39.56 33.23
C THR A 117 -40.74 -39.22 33.73
N TYR A 118 -40.02 -38.41 32.96
CA TYR A 118 -38.69 -37.89 33.30
C TYR A 118 -38.77 -36.50 33.92
N LYS A 119 -37.86 -36.18 34.85
CA LYS A 119 -37.76 -34.88 35.50
C LYS A 119 -36.36 -34.28 35.37
N THR A 120 -36.27 -32.97 35.18
CA THR A 120 -34.96 -32.28 35.25
C THR A 120 -34.52 -32.07 36.69
N LEU A 121 -33.23 -31.84 36.90
CA LEU A 121 -32.71 -31.30 38.16
C LEU A 121 -33.09 -29.82 38.29
N SER A 122 -33.27 -29.34 39.52
CA SER A 122 -33.45 -27.91 39.80
C SER A 122 -32.12 -27.17 39.75
N LYS A 123 -32.11 -25.92 39.26
CA LYS A 123 -30.90 -25.08 39.24
C LYS A 123 -31.12 -23.72 39.89
N ALA A 124 -30.18 -23.30 40.73
CA ALA A 124 -30.19 -22.00 41.38
C ALA A 124 -29.68 -20.89 40.44
N VAL A 125 -30.22 -19.69 40.60
CA VAL A 125 -29.88 -18.48 39.85
C VAL A 125 -29.77 -17.31 40.82
N GLU A 126 -28.64 -16.59 40.78
CA GLU A 126 -28.39 -15.41 41.61
C GLU A 126 -28.66 -14.11 40.83
N VAL A 127 -29.64 -13.33 41.28
CA VAL A 127 -30.00 -12.04 40.69
C VAL A 127 -29.41 -10.89 41.52
N THR A 128 -28.54 -10.12 40.87
CA THR A 128 -27.80 -9.00 41.47
C THR A 128 -28.36 -7.63 41.05
N ALA A 129 -27.68 -6.55 41.46
CA ALA A 129 -28.03 -5.19 41.05
C ALA A 129 -27.98 -5.03 39.52
N ALA A 130 -28.53 -3.93 39.02
CA ALA A 130 -28.50 -3.64 37.59
C ALA A 130 -27.03 -3.51 37.12
N VAL A 131 -26.72 -4.13 35.99
CA VAL A 131 -25.38 -4.12 35.39
C VAL A 131 -25.36 -3.11 34.24
N ASP A 132 -24.31 -2.31 34.13
CA ASP A 132 -24.19 -1.23 33.13
C ASP A 132 -24.20 -1.71 31.66
N LYS A 133 -23.87 -3.00 31.42
CA LYS A 133 -23.89 -3.64 30.10
C LYS A 133 -24.62 -5.00 30.15
N PRO A 134 -25.93 -5.04 29.85
CA PRO A 134 -26.78 -6.21 30.12
C PRO A 134 -26.71 -7.36 29.09
N SER A 135 -25.60 -7.53 28.36
CA SER A 135 -25.46 -8.61 27.37
C SER A 135 -23.99 -9.07 27.21
N ASP A 136 -23.67 -10.24 27.76
CA ASP A 136 -22.38 -10.93 27.59
C ASP A 136 -22.22 -11.61 26.20
N GLN A 137 -23.18 -11.41 25.29
CA GLN A 137 -22.94 -11.73 23.89
C GLN A 137 -22.18 -10.56 23.26
N LYS A 138 -20.89 -10.76 22.96
CA LYS A 138 -20.10 -9.81 22.17
C LYS A 138 -20.89 -9.43 20.93
N THR A 139 -21.27 -8.17 20.83
CA THR A 139 -21.91 -7.64 19.63
C THR A 139 -20.89 -7.61 18.49
N VAL A 140 -21.38 -7.48 17.25
CA VAL A 140 -20.51 -7.30 16.07
C VAL A 140 -19.58 -6.10 16.27
N ASP A 141 -20.06 -5.06 16.95
CA ASP A 141 -19.30 -3.84 17.25
C ASP A 141 -18.23 -4.07 18.33
N ASP A 142 -18.51 -4.88 19.37
CA ASP A 142 -17.49 -5.24 20.38
C ASP A 142 -16.34 -6.05 19.77
N VAL A 143 -16.65 -6.95 18.82
CA VAL A 143 -15.63 -7.71 18.09
C VAL A 143 -14.80 -6.80 17.19
N ALA A 144 -15.42 -5.81 16.55
CA ALA A 144 -14.70 -4.81 15.75
C ALA A 144 -13.78 -3.93 16.61
N ASP A 145 -14.23 -3.54 17.82
CA ASP A 145 -13.48 -2.68 18.76
C ASP A 145 -12.23 -3.36 19.31
N GLU A 146 -12.31 -4.66 19.57
CA GLU A 146 -11.15 -5.45 19.96
C GLU A 146 -10.23 -5.76 18.77
N SER A 147 -10.72 -5.67 17.54
CA SER A 147 -10.02 -6.18 16.35
C SER A 147 -9.35 -5.12 15.49
N LEU A 148 -9.67 -3.84 15.66
CA LEU A 148 -9.09 -2.72 14.91
C LEU A 148 -8.42 -1.71 15.83
N HIS A 149 -7.15 -1.41 15.56
CA HIS A 149 -6.41 -0.40 16.32
C HIS A 149 -5.60 0.49 15.39
N LEU A 150 -5.86 1.79 15.41
CA LEU A 150 -5.02 2.78 14.76
C LEU A 150 -4.00 3.31 15.78
N VAL A 151 -2.72 3.29 15.43
CA VAL A 151 -1.63 3.68 16.33
C VAL A 151 -0.71 4.66 15.61
N ALA A 152 -0.48 5.81 16.23
CA ALA A 152 0.63 6.70 15.88
C ALA A 152 1.89 6.27 16.66
N GLU A 153 2.85 5.68 15.95
CA GLU A 153 4.18 5.42 16.50
C GLU A 153 5.07 6.62 16.27
N VAL A 154 5.64 7.15 17.35
CA VAL A 154 6.58 8.28 17.31
C VAL A 154 7.97 7.75 17.61
N SER A 155 8.97 8.12 16.80
CA SER A 155 10.35 7.67 16.98
C SER A 155 11.00 8.17 18.28
N LYS A 156 10.69 9.41 18.70
CA LYS A 156 11.28 10.07 19.87
C LYS A 156 10.26 10.99 20.57
N GLY A 157 10.01 10.74 21.85
CA GLY A 157 9.07 11.55 22.65
C GLY A 157 9.64 12.89 23.15
N ASN A 158 10.97 12.98 23.30
CA ASN A 158 11.66 14.14 23.85
C ASN A 158 12.76 14.66 22.90
N PRO A 159 12.41 15.18 21.70
CA PRO A 159 13.38 15.71 20.74
C PRO A 159 13.94 17.08 21.18
N TYR A 160 15.08 17.49 20.63
CA TYR A 160 15.51 18.89 20.68
C TYR A 160 14.76 19.74 19.63
N LEU A 161 14.76 21.07 19.82
CA LEU A 161 14.29 22.02 18.80
C LEU A 161 14.97 21.71 17.45
N ASN A 162 14.19 21.72 16.36
CA ASN A 162 14.64 21.36 15.00
C ASN A 162 15.26 19.95 14.85
N GLU A 163 15.12 19.05 15.82
CA GLU A 163 15.49 17.64 15.65
C GLU A 163 14.37 16.86 14.95
N ALA A 164 14.72 16.00 13.98
CA ALA A 164 13.75 15.21 13.24
C ALA A 164 13.03 14.18 14.12
N VAL A 165 11.70 14.11 14.01
CA VAL A 165 10.84 13.10 14.64
C VAL A 165 9.98 12.44 13.58
N ASN A 166 10.05 11.12 13.48
CA ASN A 166 9.23 10.36 12.54
C ASN A 166 7.96 9.88 13.23
N VAL A 167 6.82 10.10 12.58
CA VAL A 167 5.51 9.60 13.02
C VAL A 167 4.96 8.67 11.95
N VAL A 168 4.72 7.42 12.35
CA VAL A 168 4.19 6.37 11.48
C VAL A 168 2.81 5.97 11.97
N TYR A 169 1.80 6.15 11.13
CA TYR A 169 0.43 5.73 11.42
C TYR A 169 0.21 4.32 10.89
N LYS A 170 0.05 3.39 11.83
CA LYS A 170 -0.18 1.96 11.57
C LYS A 170 -1.61 1.59 11.94
N LEU A 171 -2.31 0.97 11.00
CA LEU A 171 -3.59 0.32 11.26
C LEU A 171 -3.33 -1.16 11.51
N TYR A 172 -3.60 -1.61 12.73
CA TYR A 172 -3.59 -3.00 13.13
C TYR A 172 -4.98 -3.61 12.96
N VAL A 173 -5.03 -4.76 12.29
CA VAL A 173 -6.23 -5.52 11.95
C VAL A 173 -6.05 -6.96 12.43
N SER A 174 -6.99 -7.44 13.24
CA SER A 174 -7.01 -8.82 13.70
C SER A 174 -7.19 -9.79 12.52
N PRO A 175 -6.55 -10.97 12.51
CA PRO A 175 -6.70 -11.95 11.44
C PRO A 175 -8.14 -12.46 11.23
N ASN A 176 -9.04 -12.23 12.21
CA ASN A 176 -10.42 -12.71 12.19
C ASN A 176 -11.38 -11.79 11.43
N ILE A 177 -10.94 -10.59 11.04
CA ILE A 177 -11.75 -9.62 10.30
C ILE A 177 -11.00 -9.17 9.05
N SER A 178 -11.76 -8.70 8.06
CA SER A 178 -11.20 -8.15 6.81
C SER A 178 -11.58 -6.68 6.67
N VAL A 179 -10.63 -5.86 6.22
CA VAL A 179 -10.90 -4.45 5.90
C VAL A 179 -11.23 -4.34 4.42
N THR A 180 -12.40 -3.76 4.12
CA THR A 180 -12.88 -3.58 2.76
C THR A 180 -12.53 -2.20 2.24
N ASN A 181 -12.73 -1.16 3.06
CA ASN A 181 -12.41 0.22 2.70
C ASN A 181 -12.13 1.07 3.95
N TYR A 182 -11.53 2.25 3.78
CA TYR A 182 -11.39 3.24 4.84
C TYR A 182 -11.59 4.67 4.30
N ARG A 183 -12.07 5.55 5.15
CA ARG A 183 -12.27 6.98 4.87
C ARG A 183 -11.64 7.82 5.97
N PRO A 184 -10.77 8.79 5.64
CA PRO A 184 -10.29 9.74 6.65
C PRO A 184 -11.43 10.65 7.09
N LEU A 185 -11.68 10.71 8.40
CA LEU A 185 -12.64 11.64 9.00
C LEU A 185 -11.95 12.94 9.39
N ASP A 186 -10.78 12.83 10.01
CA ASP A 186 -9.98 13.98 10.44
C ASP A 186 -8.49 13.69 10.27
N ASN A 187 -7.76 14.67 9.75
CA ASN A 187 -6.34 14.58 9.50
C ASN A 187 -5.55 15.33 10.56
N PRO A 188 -4.44 14.77 11.05
CA PRO A 188 -3.64 15.40 12.09
C PRO A 188 -3.02 16.70 11.59
N LYS A 189 -3.25 17.81 12.30
CA LYS A 189 -2.49 19.05 12.13
C LYS A 189 -1.24 19.00 12.99
N TYR A 190 -0.16 19.57 12.46
CA TYR A 190 1.15 19.60 13.10
C TYR A 190 1.52 21.04 13.48
N ASN A 191 0.70 21.65 14.34
CA ASN A 191 0.93 23.03 14.78
C ASN A 191 2.28 23.15 15.50
N SER A 192 3.06 24.18 15.18
CA SER A 192 4.43 24.37 15.69
C SER A 192 5.45 23.31 15.25
N PHE A 193 5.12 22.51 14.23
CA PHE A 193 6.08 21.64 13.54
C PHE A 193 6.17 22.06 12.07
N TRP A 194 7.38 21.97 11.51
CA TRP A 194 7.53 21.83 10.07
C TRP A 194 7.38 20.36 9.73
N SER A 195 6.46 20.03 8.81
CA SER A 195 6.08 18.64 8.52
C SER A 195 6.31 18.30 7.05
N GLN A 196 6.89 17.13 6.79
CA GLN A 196 7.05 16.59 5.45
C GLN A 196 6.52 15.16 5.38
N ASP A 197 5.52 14.94 4.53
CA ASP A 197 4.97 13.62 4.29
C ASP A 197 5.93 12.77 3.43
N ILE A 198 6.12 11.52 3.82
CA ILE A 198 6.82 10.50 3.02
C ILE A 198 5.75 9.67 2.30
N PRO A 199 5.68 9.69 0.96
CA PRO A 199 4.63 9.01 0.23
C PRO A 199 4.70 7.49 0.45
N VAL A 200 3.57 6.90 0.83
CA VAL A 200 3.40 5.45 0.95
C VAL A 200 2.86 4.93 -0.38
N THR A 201 3.73 4.42 -1.25
CA THR A 201 3.36 3.98 -2.61
C THR A 201 2.66 2.63 -2.64
N LYS A 202 2.84 1.79 -1.62
CA LYS A 202 2.22 0.46 -1.50
C LYS A 202 1.77 0.21 -0.08
N HIS A 203 0.48 -0.11 0.06
CA HIS A 203 -0.12 -0.56 1.32
C HIS A 203 0.02 -2.09 1.44
N THR A 204 1.19 -2.56 1.86
CA THR A 204 1.43 -3.98 2.09
C THR A 204 1.09 -4.36 3.52
N ALA A 205 0.24 -5.38 3.70
CA ALA A 205 -0.04 -5.95 5.01
C ALA A 205 1.19 -6.71 5.53
N GLN A 206 1.63 -6.37 6.74
CA GLN A 206 2.74 -7.00 7.44
C GLN A 206 2.21 -7.70 8.69
N ASN A 207 2.83 -8.80 9.09
CA ASN A 207 2.50 -9.45 10.36
C ASN A 207 3.20 -8.68 11.50
N GLY A 208 2.49 -8.48 12.62
CA GLY A 208 3.03 -7.83 13.81
C GLY A 208 2.25 -8.24 15.05
N THR A 209 2.63 -7.66 16.18
CA THR A 209 1.91 -7.86 17.44
C THR A 209 1.42 -6.52 17.97
N TYR A 210 0.23 -6.52 18.56
CA TYR A 210 -0.32 -5.39 19.29
C TYR A 210 -0.76 -5.87 20.68
N LYS A 211 -0.19 -5.27 21.74
CA LYS A 211 -0.40 -5.69 23.14
C LYS A 211 -0.23 -7.21 23.37
N GLY A 212 0.78 -7.82 22.73
CA GLY A 212 1.09 -9.25 22.86
C GLY A 212 0.23 -10.20 22.04
N LYS A 213 -0.80 -9.70 21.32
CA LYS A 213 -1.65 -10.51 20.43
C LYS A 213 -1.19 -10.39 18.96
N PRO A 214 -1.37 -11.43 18.13
CA PRO A 214 -1.00 -11.39 16.72
C PRO A 214 -1.99 -10.55 15.90
N TYR A 215 -1.47 -9.57 15.16
CA TYR A 215 -2.23 -8.73 14.24
C TYR A 215 -1.52 -8.66 12.89
N ARG A 216 -2.26 -8.26 11.86
CA ARG A 216 -1.66 -7.72 10.64
C ARG A 216 -1.69 -6.21 10.74
N TYR A 217 -0.70 -5.51 10.21
CA TYR A 217 -0.74 -4.06 10.14
C TYR A 217 -0.39 -3.53 8.77
N VAL A 218 -0.97 -2.38 8.44
CA VAL A 218 -0.68 -1.62 7.23
C VAL A 218 -0.22 -0.23 7.65
N ILE A 219 0.82 0.27 7.00
CA ILE A 219 1.24 1.66 7.17
C ILE A 219 0.38 2.52 6.26
N LEU A 220 -0.36 3.44 6.86
CA LEU A 220 -1.27 4.34 6.14
C LEU A 220 -0.59 5.66 5.80
N LYS A 221 0.20 6.20 6.74
CA LYS A 221 0.88 7.49 6.59
C LYS A 221 2.22 7.49 7.31
N ARG A 222 3.21 8.16 6.72
CA ARG A 222 4.52 8.46 7.32
C ARG A 222 4.79 9.94 7.18
N VAL A 223 5.19 10.58 8.25
CA VAL A 223 5.53 12.01 8.27
C VAL A 223 6.78 12.23 9.11
N VAL A 224 7.65 13.13 8.66
CA VAL A 224 8.76 13.63 9.46
C VAL A 224 8.39 15.03 9.95
N LEU A 225 8.51 15.23 11.26
CA LEU A 225 8.20 16.47 11.96
C LEU A 225 9.46 17.09 12.53
N TYR A 226 9.56 18.42 12.45
CA TYR A 226 10.64 19.22 13.01
C TYR A 226 10.04 20.28 13.93
N PRO A 227 10.22 20.16 15.27
CA PRO A 227 9.59 21.07 16.21
C PRO A 227 10.21 22.47 16.11
N GLN A 228 9.37 23.47 15.90
CA GLN A 228 9.75 24.88 15.74
C GLN A 228 9.67 25.68 17.05
N LYS A 229 9.18 25.06 18.13
CA LYS A 229 9.12 25.64 19.48
C LYS A 229 9.50 24.60 20.53
N SER A 230 10.09 25.05 21.64
CA SER A 230 10.35 24.23 22.82
C SER A 230 9.11 24.10 23.70
N GLY A 231 9.08 23.08 24.55
CA GLY A 231 7.97 22.77 25.46
C GLY A 231 7.09 21.61 24.99
N ASN A 232 5.91 21.49 25.57
CA ASN A 232 4.96 20.43 25.25
C ASN A 232 4.20 20.77 23.97
N LEU A 233 4.54 20.10 22.87
CA LEU A 233 3.86 20.24 21.59
C LEU A 233 2.93 19.05 21.34
N GLU A 234 1.70 19.33 20.96
CA GLU A 234 0.70 18.31 20.69
C GLU A 234 0.63 17.94 19.20
N ILE A 235 0.46 16.66 18.95
CA ILE A 235 0.14 16.08 17.66
C ILE A 235 -1.34 15.69 17.72
N GLU A 236 -2.14 16.33 16.88
CA GLU A 236 -3.56 16.01 16.74
C GLU A 236 -3.74 14.56 16.25
N PRO A 237 -4.86 13.89 16.61
CA PRO A 237 -5.05 12.50 16.26
C PRO A 237 -5.45 12.34 14.80
N LEU A 238 -4.95 11.30 14.13
CA LEU A 238 -5.54 10.81 12.88
C LEU A 238 -6.79 9.99 13.22
N SER A 239 -7.93 10.33 12.61
CA SER A 239 -9.19 9.62 12.81
C SER A 239 -9.74 9.10 11.48
N LEU A 240 -10.06 7.81 11.45
CA LEU A 240 -10.50 7.10 10.25
C LEU A 240 -11.80 6.36 10.53
N GLU A 241 -12.71 6.34 9.56
CA GLU A 241 -13.80 5.38 9.50
C GLU A 241 -13.37 4.19 8.64
N ILE A 242 -13.46 2.99 9.18
CA ILE A 242 -13.01 1.75 8.53
C ILE A 242 -14.22 0.85 8.34
N PHE A 243 -14.41 0.38 7.11
CA PHE A 243 -15.43 -0.59 6.76
C PHE A 243 -14.83 -2.00 6.85
N VAL A 244 -15.42 -2.85 7.67
CA VAL A 244 -14.91 -4.18 7.97
C VAL A 244 -15.97 -5.26 7.86
N ASP A 245 -15.54 -6.44 7.43
CA ASP A 245 -16.32 -7.66 7.44
C ASP A 245 -16.02 -8.44 8.72
N VAL A 246 -17.03 -8.55 9.58
CA VAL A 246 -16.92 -9.22 10.88
C VAL A 246 -17.66 -10.56 10.83
N PRO A 247 -17.05 -11.65 11.32
CA PRO A 247 -17.71 -12.94 11.36
C PRO A 247 -18.88 -12.90 12.35
N THR A 248 -20.05 -13.33 11.90
CA THR A 248 -21.21 -13.55 12.76
C THR A 248 -21.14 -14.93 13.42
N ASN A 249 -21.92 -15.14 14.47
CA ASN A 249 -22.09 -16.47 15.08
C ASN A 249 -22.93 -17.43 14.23
N ARG A 250 -23.42 -17.01 13.05
CA ARG A 250 -24.19 -17.84 12.15
C ARG A 250 -23.27 -18.53 11.15
N ARG A 251 -23.60 -19.77 10.82
CA ARG A 251 -22.93 -20.54 9.77
C ARG A 251 -23.88 -20.82 8.62
N ASP A 252 -23.34 -20.90 7.40
CA ASP A 252 -24.11 -21.30 6.23
C ASP A 252 -24.39 -22.82 6.25
N PHE A 253 -25.17 -23.26 5.27
CA PHE A 253 -25.54 -24.68 5.08
C PHE A 253 -24.33 -25.61 4.89
N PHE A 254 -23.19 -25.08 4.45
CA PHE A 254 -21.94 -25.82 4.23
C PHE A 254 -20.94 -25.65 5.39
N GLY A 255 -21.36 -25.05 6.51
CA GLY A 255 -20.55 -24.87 7.72
C GLY A 255 -19.58 -23.69 7.72
N GLY A 256 -19.61 -22.85 6.67
CA GLY A 256 -18.84 -21.61 6.55
C GLY A 256 -19.36 -20.52 7.49
N ARG A 257 -18.48 -19.64 7.97
CA ARG A 257 -18.88 -18.49 8.81
C ARG A 257 -19.51 -17.40 7.93
N ILE A 258 -20.69 -16.91 8.31
CA ILE A 258 -21.34 -15.77 7.63
C ILE A 258 -20.70 -14.48 8.16
N TYR A 259 -20.27 -13.59 7.27
CA TYR A 259 -19.75 -12.27 7.62
C TYR A 259 -20.82 -11.19 7.44
N THR A 260 -20.77 -10.15 8.25
CA THR A 260 -21.57 -8.94 8.07
C THR A 260 -20.65 -7.74 7.98
N GLN A 261 -21.00 -6.78 7.12
CA GLN A 261 -20.27 -5.54 7.00
C GLN A 261 -20.71 -4.56 8.09
N THR A 262 -19.77 -3.94 8.77
CA THR A 262 -19.99 -2.83 9.70
C THR A 262 -18.95 -1.74 9.46
N SER A 263 -19.21 -0.50 9.88
CA SER A 263 -18.21 0.57 9.89
C SER A 263 -17.80 0.91 11.32
N LYS A 264 -16.50 1.16 11.52
CA LYS A 264 -15.96 1.56 12.81
C LYS A 264 -15.06 2.77 12.67
N THR A 265 -15.30 3.76 13.53
CA THR A 265 -14.38 4.88 13.70
C THR A 265 -13.25 4.50 14.66
N VAL A 266 -12.02 4.65 14.20
CA VAL A 266 -10.80 4.46 14.99
C VAL A 266 -9.96 5.73 14.99
N SER A 267 -9.27 5.99 16.09
CA SER A 267 -8.41 7.15 16.25
C SER A 267 -7.03 6.75 16.79
N ALA A 268 -5.98 7.39 16.30
CA ALA A 268 -4.61 7.17 16.76
C ALA A 268 -4.32 7.73 18.16
N GLY A 269 -5.27 8.50 18.72
CA GLY A 269 -5.11 9.25 19.97
C GLY A 269 -4.20 10.47 19.82
N ARG A 270 -4.36 11.44 20.72
CA ARG A 270 -3.45 12.59 20.81
C ARG A 270 -2.11 12.15 21.36
N ARG A 271 -1.03 12.73 20.84
CA ARG A 271 0.34 12.48 21.34
C ARG A 271 0.99 13.80 21.66
N THR A 272 1.65 13.89 22.81
CA THR A 272 2.38 15.09 23.22
C THR A 272 3.88 14.79 23.18
N LEU A 273 4.66 15.67 22.55
CA LEU A 273 6.12 15.64 22.53
C LEU A 273 6.65 16.71 23.48
N ASN A 274 7.62 16.35 24.32
CA ASN A 274 8.29 17.30 25.19
C ASN A 274 9.59 17.78 24.53
N VAL A 275 9.52 18.89 23.81
CA VAL A 275 10.63 19.42 23.02
C VAL A 275 11.61 20.18 23.92
N LYS A 276 12.84 19.69 23.96
CA LYS A 276 13.93 20.32 24.71
C LYS A 276 14.44 21.57 23.96
N PRO A 277 14.68 22.69 24.66
CA PRO A 277 15.40 23.81 24.06
C PRO A 277 16.85 23.41 23.74
N LEU A 278 17.47 24.13 22.81
CA LEU A 278 18.91 23.97 22.56
C LEU A 278 19.71 24.53 23.75
N PRO A 279 20.79 23.87 24.19
CA PRO A 279 21.62 24.35 25.29
C PRO A 279 22.19 25.74 25.01
N THR A 280 22.17 26.65 26.00
CA THR A 280 22.80 27.98 25.88
C THR A 280 24.31 27.91 26.04
N ALA A 281 24.81 26.97 26.85
CA ALA A 281 26.23 26.74 27.05
C ALA A 281 26.90 26.21 25.77
N GLY A 282 27.98 26.85 25.34
CA GLY A 282 28.75 26.47 24.16
C GLY A 282 28.09 26.82 22.82
N LYS A 283 27.02 27.61 22.81
CA LYS A 283 26.37 28.09 21.59
C LYS A 283 27.27 29.11 20.88
N PRO A 284 27.74 28.84 19.65
CA PRO A 284 28.55 29.80 18.90
C PRO A 284 27.75 31.03 18.48
N ALA A 285 28.43 32.18 18.34
CA ALA A 285 27.78 33.44 17.92
C ALA A 285 27.17 33.33 16.51
N ASN A 286 27.82 32.60 15.60
CA ASN A 286 27.41 32.35 14.22
C ASN A 286 26.45 31.15 14.05
N PHE A 287 25.73 30.74 15.10
CA PHE A 287 24.85 29.59 15.02
C PHE A 287 23.58 29.88 14.21
N GLY A 288 23.55 29.43 12.95
CA GLY A 288 22.45 29.61 12.00
C GLY A 288 21.25 28.68 12.15
N GLY A 289 21.14 27.94 13.27
CA GLY A 289 19.99 27.04 13.53
C GLY A 289 20.13 25.60 13.01
N ALA A 290 21.33 25.20 12.57
CA ALA A 290 21.59 23.85 12.07
C ALA A 290 21.60 22.81 13.21
N VAL A 291 20.78 21.77 13.08
CA VAL A 291 20.62 20.67 14.04
C VAL A 291 20.69 19.34 13.30
N GLY A 292 21.70 18.53 13.63
CA GLY A 292 21.98 17.29 12.92
C GLY A 292 23.46 16.94 12.90
N GLU A 293 23.88 16.28 11.83
CA GLU A 293 25.25 15.88 11.57
C GLU A 293 25.58 16.31 10.14
N PHE A 294 26.57 17.18 9.99
CA PHE A 294 26.83 17.88 8.75
C PHE A 294 28.33 17.94 8.46
N ASP A 295 28.64 17.99 7.17
CA ASP A 295 29.92 18.33 6.59
C ASP A 295 29.80 19.68 5.88
N PHE A 296 30.86 20.47 5.90
CA PHE A 296 30.91 21.81 5.34
C PHE A 296 32.06 21.93 4.35
N ASN A 297 31.80 22.48 3.18
CA ASN A 297 32.80 22.68 2.15
C ASN A 297 32.58 24.00 1.41
N VAL A 298 33.67 24.70 1.10
CA VAL A 298 33.66 25.94 0.33
C VAL A 298 34.61 25.78 -0.85
N THR A 299 34.11 25.97 -2.06
CA THR A 299 34.91 25.80 -3.28
C THR A 299 34.74 26.98 -4.21
N THR A 300 35.73 27.21 -5.07
CA THR A 300 35.72 28.26 -6.09
C THR A 300 35.89 27.62 -7.47
N SER A 301 35.24 28.17 -8.49
CA SER A 301 35.37 27.66 -9.86
C SER A 301 36.76 27.90 -10.45
N LYS A 302 37.43 28.99 -10.03
CA LYS A 302 38.77 29.41 -10.45
C LYS A 302 39.48 30.08 -9.28
N ASN A 303 40.80 29.86 -9.19
CA ASN A 303 41.68 30.56 -8.25
C ASN A 303 42.52 31.66 -8.94
N LYS A 304 42.58 31.62 -10.28
CA LYS A 304 43.29 32.59 -11.11
C LYS A 304 42.36 33.06 -12.21
N LEU A 305 42.24 34.38 -12.38
CA LEU A 305 41.38 35.01 -13.37
C LEU A 305 41.87 36.41 -13.72
N ASN A 306 41.26 37.02 -14.73
CA ASN A 306 41.49 38.42 -15.08
C ASN A 306 40.48 39.36 -14.40
N ALA A 307 40.79 40.65 -14.31
CA ALA A 307 39.85 41.65 -13.80
C ALA A 307 38.60 41.70 -14.69
N SER A 308 37.44 41.95 -14.07
CA SER A 308 36.10 41.90 -14.68
C SER A 308 35.65 40.52 -15.16
N GLU A 309 36.47 39.46 -15.00
CA GLU A 309 36.04 38.08 -15.19
C GLU A 309 35.30 37.59 -13.93
N SER A 310 34.23 36.82 -14.06
CA SER A 310 33.51 36.29 -12.92
C SER A 310 34.06 34.94 -12.46
N LEU A 311 34.06 34.72 -11.14
CA LEU A 311 34.23 33.41 -10.51
C LEU A 311 32.98 33.05 -9.70
N GLN A 312 32.76 31.76 -9.51
CA GLN A 312 31.69 31.26 -8.64
C GLN A 312 32.32 30.71 -7.37
N ALA A 313 31.87 31.20 -6.21
CA ALA A 313 32.19 30.63 -4.90
C ALA A 313 30.97 29.88 -4.39
N LYS A 314 31.13 28.57 -4.19
CA LYS A 314 30.09 27.66 -3.72
C LYS A 314 30.30 27.34 -2.24
N VAL A 315 29.35 27.74 -1.41
CA VAL A 315 29.28 27.41 0.02
C VAL A 315 28.28 26.26 0.18
N GLU A 316 28.75 25.03 0.42
CA GLU A 316 27.94 23.81 0.46
C GLU A 316 27.94 23.19 1.87
N VAL A 317 26.76 22.85 2.38
CA VAL A 317 26.57 22.00 3.56
C VAL A 317 25.89 20.71 3.12
N SER A 318 26.45 19.57 3.52
CA SER A 318 25.87 18.25 3.26
C SER A 318 25.72 17.46 4.55
N GLY A 319 24.78 16.53 4.62
CA GLY A 319 24.61 15.66 5.79
C GLY A 319 23.17 15.30 6.08
N LYS A 320 22.88 15.09 7.37
CA LYS A 320 21.58 14.64 7.90
C LYS A 320 21.10 15.58 9.00
N GLY A 321 19.91 16.16 8.85
CA GLY A 321 19.37 17.09 9.84
C GLY A 321 18.20 17.91 9.34
N ASN A 322 18.16 19.19 9.71
CA ASN A 322 17.13 20.15 9.33
C ASN A 322 17.54 21.02 8.12
N LEU A 323 18.00 20.39 7.03
CA LEU A 323 18.63 21.05 5.86
C LEU A 323 17.87 22.26 5.29
N LYS A 324 16.53 22.29 5.36
CA LYS A 324 15.70 23.38 4.85
C LYS A 324 15.36 24.47 5.88
N LEU A 325 15.87 24.36 7.11
CA LEU A 325 15.43 25.14 8.28
C LEU A 325 16.58 25.88 8.96
N PHE A 326 17.74 25.98 8.33
CA PHE A 326 18.87 26.79 8.80
C PHE A 326 19.37 27.70 7.69
N GLN A 327 20.14 28.72 8.06
CA GLN A 327 20.79 29.63 7.12
C GLN A 327 22.27 29.26 6.95
N LEU A 328 22.74 29.31 5.71
CA LEU A 328 24.16 29.14 5.39
C LEU A 328 24.94 30.40 5.77
N PRO A 329 26.21 30.26 6.20
CA PRO A 329 27.06 31.41 6.50
C PRO A 329 27.40 32.18 5.22
N GLU A 330 27.35 33.50 5.29
CA GLU A 330 27.71 34.38 4.18
C GLU A 330 29.22 34.67 4.19
N PRO A 331 29.89 34.70 3.03
CA PRO A 331 31.32 35.00 2.93
C PRO A 331 31.57 36.50 3.18
N GLU A 332 32.47 36.83 4.11
CA GLU A 332 32.99 38.19 4.28
C GLU A 332 34.09 38.46 3.25
N LEU A 333 33.79 39.29 2.24
CA LEU A 333 34.69 39.54 1.12
C LEU A 333 35.20 40.99 1.11
N PRO A 334 36.46 41.25 0.68
CA PRO A 334 36.97 42.61 0.54
C PRO A 334 36.13 43.47 -0.42
N SER A 335 36.02 44.77 -0.16
CA SER A 335 35.22 45.72 -0.97
C SER A 335 35.69 45.87 -2.43
N ALA A 336 36.87 45.35 -2.77
CA ALA A 336 37.38 45.31 -4.13
C ALA A 336 36.74 44.20 -5.00
N LEU A 337 35.95 43.31 -4.37
CA LEU A 337 35.19 42.25 -5.02
C LEU A 337 33.71 42.66 -5.06
N GLU A 338 33.15 42.76 -6.25
CA GLU A 338 31.71 42.92 -6.43
C GLU A 338 31.05 41.54 -6.28
N VAL A 339 30.09 41.42 -5.36
CA VAL A 339 29.43 40.16 -5.02
C VAL A 339 27.96 40.28 -5.38
N TYR A 340 27.49 39.37 -6.23
CA TYR A 340 26.08 39.26 -6.59
C TYR A 340 25.34 38.33 -5.63
N ASP A 341 24.03 38.50 -5.54
CA ASP A 341 23.16 37.63 -4.74
C ASP A 341 23.36 36.16 -5.14
N PRO A 342 23.47 35.24 -4.17
CA PRO A 342 23.76 33.84 -4.47
C PRO A 342 22.56 33.12 -5.08
N GLU A 343 22.84 32.15 -5.94
CA GLU A 343 21.85 31.16 -6.35
C GLU A 343 21.81 30.02 -5.32
N TYR A 344 20.64 29.77 -4.73
CA TYR A 344 20.42 28.69 -3.77
C TYR A 344 20.09 27.37 -4.47
N ASP A 345 20.95 26.37 -4.29
CA ASP A 345 20.78 25.00 -4.81
C ASP A 345 20.42 24.05 -3.66
N GLU A 346 19.37 23.25 -3.85
CA GLU A 346 18.84 22.32 -2.86
C GLU A 346 18.65 20.92 -3.45
N ASN A 347 19.38 19.95 -2.92
CA ASN A 347 19.17 18.54 -3.21
C ASN A 347 18.97 17.76 -1.91
N VAL A 348 17.72 17.76 -1.43
CA VAL A 348 17.33 17.18 -0.15
C VAL A 348 16.24 16.14 -0.35
N ARG A 349 16.45 14.95 0.22
CA ARG A 349 15.44 13.89 0.31
C ARG A 349 15.01 13.66 1.75
N THR A 350 13.75 13.30 1.94
CA THR A 350 13.20 12.99 3.27
C THR A 350 13.04 11.49 3.44
N VAL A 351 13.68 10.94 4.46
CA VAL A 351 13.65 9.51 4.83
C VAL A 351 13.14 9.36 6.25
N SER A 352 12.89 8.12 6.70
CA SER A 352 12.36 7.84 8.04
C SER A 352 13.23 8.34 9.19
N SER A 353 14.51 8.63 8.97
CA SER A 353 15.43 9.21 9.97
C SER A 353 15.49 10.74 9.97
N GLY A 354 14.83 11.41 9.02
CA GLY A 354 14.94 12.85 8.81
C GLY A 354 15.26 13.20 7.36
N MET A 355 15.62 14.47 7.12
CA MET A 355 16.15 14.95 5.85
C MET A 355 17.63 14.62 5.74
N GLU A 356 18.04 14.24 4.53
CA GLU A 356 19.43 14.02 4.16
C GLU A 356 19.68 14.54 2.75
N GLY A 357 20.90 15.01 2.48
CA GLY A 357 21.25 15.62 1.21
C GLY A 357 22.22 16.78 1.38
N LYS A 358 22.10 17.77 0.51
CA LYS A 358 22.98 18.94 0.47
C LYS A 358 22.24 20.21 0.06
N VAL A 359 22.70 21.32 0.61
CA VAL A 359 22.25 22.68 0.30
C VAL A 359 23.47 23.55 0.02
N ALA A 360 23.38 24.43 -0.96
CA ALA A 360 24.48 25.30 -1.34
C ALA A 360 24.04 26.70 -1.77
N ASN A 361 24.88 27.69 -1.46
CA ASN A 361 24.80 29.04 -2.02
C ASN A 361 25.94 29.22 -3.03
N ASN A 362 25.60 29.54 -4.27
CA ASN A 362 26.57 29.87 -5.33
C ASN A 362 26.66 31.38 -5.52
N TYR A 363 27.71 31.99 -4.98
CA TYR A 363 27.99 33.43 -5.11
C TYR A 363 28.75 33.70 -6.40
N THR A 364 28.27 34.66 -7.20
CA THR A 364 29.05 35.17 -8.34
C THR A 364 29.85 36.37 -7.88
N ILE A 365 31.17 36.30 -8.02
CA ILE A 365 32.11 37.31 -7.54
C ILE A 365 32.89 37.85 -8.74
N VAL A 366 33.00 39.18 -8.83
CA VAL A 366 33.70 39.88 -9.92
C VAL A 366 34.76 40.82 -9.31
N PRO A 367 36.07 40.55 -9.50
CA PRO A 367 37.12 41.45 -9.06
C PRO A 367 37.30 42.62 -10.02
N SER A 368 37.43 43.84 -9.50
CA SER A 368 37.63 45.04 -10.34
C SER A 368 39.09 45.37 -10.65
N PHE A 369 40.04 44.96 -9.81
CA PHE A 369 41.45 45.36 -9.92
C PHE A 369 42.39 44.15 -9.87
N ARG A 370 43.60 44.34 -10.41
CA ARG A 370 44.69 43.35 -10.32
C ARG A 370 45.19 43.27 -8.87
N GLY A 371 45.34 42.05 -8.34
CA GLY A 371 45.79 41.84 -6.97
C GLY A 371 45.56 40.42 -6.48
N LYS A 372 45.89 40.19 -5.20
CA LYS A 372 45.57 38.96 -4.49
C LYS A 372 44.49 39.26 -3.46
N TYR A 373 43.37 38.57 -3.57
CA TYR A 373 42.22 38.72 -2.68
C TYR A 373 42.02 37.40 -1.92
N PRO A 374 42.41 37.35 -0.64
CA PRO A 374 42.09 36.20 0.19
C PRO A 374 40.60 36.20 0.52
N ILE A 375 39.95 35.05 0.35
CA ILE A 375 38.64 34.74 0.91
C ILE A 375 38.89 34.10 2.28
N PRO A 376 38.58 34.79 3.39
CA PRO A 376 38.83 34.28 4.74
C PRO A 376 38.13 32.95 4.99
N SER A 377 38.63 32.21 5.99
CA SER A 377 37.98 30.99 6.46
C SER A 377 36.53 31.28 6.92
N ILE A 378 35.58 30.56 6.34
CA ILE A 378 34.17 30.67 6.69
C ILE A 378 33.87 29.60 7.74
N SER A 379 33.20 29.98 8.82
CA SER A 379 32.84 29.04 9.89
C SER A 379 31.36 28.69 9.86
N PHE A 380 31.07 27.39 9.93
CA PHE A 380 29.72 26.83 10.00
C PHE A 380 29.57 26.06 11.31
N SER A 381 28.56 26.44 12.10
CA SER A 381 28.30 25.86 13.42
C SER A 381 26.97 25.11 13.44
N TYR A 382 26.95 23.88 13.93
CA TYR A 382 25.74 23.07 14.09
C TYR A 382 25.66 22.41 15.47
N PHE A 383 24.46 22.04 15.88
CA PHE A 383 24.22 21.27 17.11
C PHE A 383 24.01 19.79 16.77
N ASN A 384 24.82 18.92 17.36
CA ASN A 384 24.67 17.48 17.19
C ASN A 384 23.78 16.89 18.30
N PRO A 385 22.55 16.43 17.98
CA PRO A 385 21.62 15.93 19.00
C PRO A 385 22.06 14.59 19.61
N ARG A 386 22.96 13.84 18.97
CA ARG A 386 23.51 12.57 19.51
C ARG A 386 24.53 12.83 20.61
N THR A 387 25.45 13.76 20.39
CA THR A 387 26.49 14.13 21.37
C THR A 387 26.03 15.23 22.32
N SER A 388 24.91 15.88 22.02
CA SER A 388 24.38 17.06 22.74
C SER A 388 25.39 18.20 22.85
N LYS A 389 26.23 18.37 21.81
CA LYS A 389 27.28 19.40 21.75
C LYS A 389 27.20 20.18 20.45
N TYR A 390 27.66 21.43 20.49
CA TYR A 390 27.90 22.23 19.30
C TYR A 390 29.23 21.85 18.66
N VAL A 391 29.25 21.83 17.32
CA VAL A 391 30.43 21.56 16.51
C VAL A 391 30.56 22.71 15.52
N THR A 392 31.77 23.27 15.40
CA THR A 392 32.10 24.30 14.43
C THR A 392 33.08 23.72 13.43
N LEU A 393 32.71 23.78 12.15
CA LEU A 393 33.54 23.45 11.01
C LEU A 393 34.02 24.76 10.38
N SER A 394 35.20 24.76 9.80
CA SER A 394 35.77 25.94 9.16
C SER A 394 36.35 25.54 7.81
N SER A 395 36.14 26.37 6.79
CA SER A 395 36.74 26.17 5.48
C SER A 395 38.21 26.57 5.50
N GLU A 396 38.95 26.11 4.50
CA GLU A 396 40.28 26.67 4.22
C GLU A 396 40.16 28.10 3.67
N GLU A 397 41.20 28.91 3.87
CA GLU A 397 41.32 30.22 3.23
C GLU A 397 41.61 30.03 1.74
N ILE A 398 40.85 30.70 0.87
CA ILE A 398 41.00 30.57 -0.58
C ILE A 398 41.60 31.84 -1.15
N ASN A 399 42.79 31.74 -1.73
CA ASN A 399 43.47 32.87 -2.34
C ASN A 399 43.09 33.02 -3.82
N ILE A 400 42.44 34.13 -4.15
CA ILE A 400 42.10 34.50 -5.53
C ILE A 400 43.17 35.45 -6.09
N GLU A 401 43.83 35.03 -7.17
CA GLU A 401 44.87 35.81 -7.85
C GLU A 401 44.32 36.39 -9.15
N VAL A 402 44.23 37.72 -9.22
CA VAL A 402 43.81 38.45 -10.42
C VAL A 402 45.05 38.85 -11.21
N MET A 403 45.29 38.20 -12.36
CA MET A 403 46.57 38.29 -13.07
C MET A 403 46.70 39.60 -13.86
N GLU A 404 45.64 40.01 -14.56
CA GLU A 404 45.59 41.18 -15.45
C GLU A 404 44.43 42.10 -15.06
N GLY A 405 44.63 43.41 -15.15
CA GLY A 405 43.61 44.41 -14.81
C GLY A 405 44.21 45.75 -14.40
N PRO A 406 43.36 46.79 -14.21
CA PRO A 406 43.82 48.06 -13.66
C PRO A 406 44.41 47.82 -12.26
N THR A 407 45.59 48.37 -11.99
CA THR A 407 46.18 48.35 -10.64
C THR A 407 45.51 49.44 -9.82
N SER A 408 45.04 49.12 -8.62
CA SER A 408 44.59 50.14 -7.67
C SER A 408 45.77 51.08 -7.41
N ALA A 409 45.70 52.30 -7.96
CA ALA A 409 46.71 53.31 -7.72
C ALA A 409 46.67 53.69 -6.24
N SER A 410 47.61 53.15 -5.46
CA SER A 410 47.98 53.71 -4.17
C SER A 410 48.44 55.14 -4.41
N SER A 411 47.64 56.07 -3.90
CA SER A 411 47.90 57.49 -3.83
C SER A 411 49.24 57.76 -3.13
N ASP A 412 50.26 58.08 -3.93
CA ASP A 412 51.43 58.81 -3.46
C ASP A 412 51.57 60.06 -4.33
N ASN A 413 50.80 61.08 -3.97
CA ASN A 413 50.98 62.46 -4.39
C ASN A 413 50.46 63.32 -3.23
N PRO A 414 51.27 64.21 -2.64
CA PRO A 414 50.82 65.05 -1.54
C PRO A 414 49.84 66.08 -2.09
N VAL A 415 48.55 65.92 -1.76
CA VAL A 415 47.52 66.90 -2.10
C VAL A 415 47.48 67.95 -1.00
N THR A 416 47.91 69.15 -1.37
CA THR A 416 47.62 70.41 -0.71
C THR A 416 46.12 70.55 -0.48
N LEU A 417 45.73 70.84 0.76
CA LEU A 417 44.34 71.11 1.15
C LEU A 417 43.73 72.25 0.32
N GLY A 418 42.69 71.92 -0.45
CA GLY A 418 41.91 72.88 -1.21
C GLY A 418 40.58 72.30 -1.67
N THR A 419 39.55 72.47 -0.84
CA THR A 419 38.10 72.48 -1.18
C THR A 419 37.46 71.25 -1.86
N ASN A 420 36.54 70.66 -1.10
CA ASN A 420 35.51 69.66 -1.46
C ASN A 420 34.95 69.72 -2.89
N LYS A 421 35.58 69.01 -3.83
CA LYS A 421 34.92 68.39 -4.97
C LYS A 421 35.56 67.02 -5.21
N GLN A 422 34.78 65.95 -5.02
CA GLN A 422 35.17 64.60 -5.43
C GLN A 422 35.55 64.62 -6.91
N LEU A 423 36.77 64.17 -7.22
CA LEU A 423 37.21 63.96 -8.59
C LEU A 423 36.50 62.71 -9.11
N VAL A 424 35.46 62.91 -9.91
CA VAL A 424 34.77 61.84 -10.63
C VAL A 424 35.72 61.33 -11.72
N VAL A 425 36.30 60.15 -11.49
CA VAL A 425 37.01 59.40 -12.53
C VAL A 425 35.98 59.00 -13.58
N ALA A 426 36.12 59.51 -14.80
CA ALA A 426 35.26 59.16 -15.92
C ALA A 426 35.49 57.69 -16.32
N THR A 427 34.65 56.80 -15.79
CA THR A 427 34.51 55.43 -16.26
C THR A 427 34.19 55.47 -17.76
N GLY A 428 35.14 55.02 -18.58
CA GLY A 428 34.98 54.97 -20.02
C GLY A 428 33.74 54.18 -20.42
N LYS A 429 32.80 54.86 -21.09
CA LYS A 429 31.66 54.32 -21.86
C LYS A 429 30.49 53.69 -21.09
N GLN A 430 30.03 54.27 -19.98
CA GLN A 430 28.78 53.82 -19.31
C GLN A 430 27.50 54.59 -19.73
N PHE A 431 27.60 55.62 -20.59
CA PHE A 431 26.42 56.27 -21.17
C PHE A 431 26.40 56.06 -22.68
N HIS A 432 25.43 55.27 -23.17
CA HIS A 432 25.02 55.37 -24.56
C HIS A 432 24.29 56.70 -24.76
N PHE A 433 24.71 57.47 -25.77
CA PHE A 433 24.07 58.73 -26.16
C PHE A 433 22.57 58.51 -26.43
N ILE A 434 21.75 59.53 -26.13
CA ILE A 434 20.30 59.49 -26.32
C ILE A 434 19.99 58.97 -27.72
N LYS A 435 19.18 57.91 -27.80
CA LYS A 435 18.77 57.29 -29.06
C LYS A 435 17.84 58.26 -29.80
N LEU A 436 18.41 59.16 -30.62
CA LEU A 436 17.68 60.24 -31.30
C LEU A 436 16.61 59.74 -32.28
N ASN A 437 16.73 58.49 -32.75
CA ASN A 437 15.79 57.88 -33.69
C ASN A 437 14.94 56.82 -32.99
N PRO A 438 13.62 57.04 -32.83
CA PRO A 438 12.72 56.08 -32.22
C PRO A 438 12.43 54.90 -33.16
N ASN A 439 12.85 53.69 -32.78
CA ASN A 439 12.33 52.44 -33.34
C ASN A 439 11.01 52.11 -32.65
N LEU A 440 9.94 52.80 -33.05
CA LEU A 440 8.59 52.53 -32.58
C LEU A 440 7.92 51.59 -33.56
N SER A 441 7.77 50.32 -33.18
CA SER A 441 6.78 49.45 -33.79
C SER A 441 5.42 49.69 -33.12
N LYS A 442 4.33 49.58 -33.89
CA LYS A 442 2.99 49.54 -33.28
C LYS A 442 2.97 48.35 -32.32
N LEU A 443 2.62 48.61 -31.06
CA LEU A 443 2.29 47.56 -30.11
C LEU A 443 0.98 46.92 -30.59
N GLU A 444 1.06 45.95 -31.50
CA GLU A 444 -0.10 45.14 -31.88
C GLU A 444 -0.49 44.29 -30.67
N THR A 445 -1.30 44.87 -29.79
CA THR A 445 -1.98 44.11 -28.75
C THR A 445 -3.03 43.25 -29.45
N LYS A 446 -2.63 42.07 -29.91
CA LYS A 446 -3.58 41.05 -30.39
C LYS A 446 -4.41 40.64 -29.19
N TYR A 447 -5.59 41.25 -29.04
CA TYR A 447 -6.51 40.95 -27.96
C TYR A 447 -6.90 39.46 -28.04
N PHE A 448 -6.71 38.75 -26.94
CA PHE A 448 -7.08 37.34 -26.84
C PHE A 448 -8.59 37.17 -27.04
N PHE A 449 -9.38 38.01 -26.38
CA PHE A 449 -10.84 38.05 -26.53
C PHE A 449 -11.23 38.51 -27.95
N GLY A 450 -12.01 37.68 -28.64
CA GLY A 450 -12.43 37.92 -30.03
C GLY A 450 -11.46 37.41 -31.09
N SER A 451 -10.27 36.91 -30.71
CA SER A 451 -9.36 36.24 -31.65
C SER A 451 -9.90 34.85 -32.05
N GLY A 452 -9.48 34.36 -33.22
CA GLY A 452 -9.85 33.01 -33.68
C GLY A 452 -9.45 31.91 -32.69
N ASN A 453 -8.32 32.08 -31.99
CA ASN A 453 -7.86 31.15 -30.96
C ASN A 453 -8.79 31.10 -29.76
N PHE A 454 -9.40 32.22 -29.36
CA PHE A 454 -10.37 32.25 -28.27
C PHE A 454 -11.63 31.45 -28.62
N TYR A 455 -12.19 31.66 -29.82
CA TYR A 455 -13.35 30.88 -30.26
C TYR A 455 -13.03 29.40 -30.45
N LEU A 456 -11.82 29.08 -30.90
CA LEU A 456 -11.36 27.69 -31.02
C LEU A 456 -11.25 27.04 -29.63
N LEU A 457 -10.63 27.69 -28.65
CA LEU A 457 -10.55 27.18 -27.27
C LEU A 457 -11.92 27.06 -26.59
N LEU A 458 -12.84 27.99 -26.88
CA LEU A 458 -14.20 27.97 -26.36
C LEU A 458 -15.03 26.82 -26.94
N LEU A 459 -14.91 26.55 -28.25
CA LEU A 459 -15.73 25.55 -28.95
C LEU A 459 -15.08 24.15 -29.02
N ALA A 460 -13.77 24.04 -28.80
CA ALA A 460 -13.04 22.78 -28.77
C ALA A 460 -13.66 21.71 -27.86
N PRO A 461 -14.03 21.98 -26.59
CA PRO A 461 -14.64 20.95 -25.75
C PRO A 461 -15.98 20.46 -26.31
N LEU A 462 -16.76 21.32 -26.97
CA LEU A 462 -18.03 20.93 -27.59
C LEU A 462 -17.82 20.06 -28.83
N LEU A 463 -16.82 20.37 -29.65
CA LEU A 463 -16.46 19.60 -30.84
C LEU A 463 -15.84 18.23 -30.52
N LEU A 464 -15.21 18.09 -29.34
CA LEU A 464 -14.63 16.81 -28.89
C LEU A 464 -15.69 15.79 -28.43
N ILE A 465 -16.88 16.22 -28.02
CA ILE A 465 -17.96 15.33 -27.56
C ILE A 465 -18.39 14.30 -28.63
N PRO A 466 -18.73 14.68 -29.88
CA PRO A 466 -19.13 13.70 -30.90
C PRO A 466 -17.99 12.74 -31.26
N ILE A 467 -16.74 13.21 -31.24
CA ILE A 467 -15.55 12.38 -31.48
C ILE A 467 -15.38 11.35 -30.36
N ALA A 468 -15.55 11.77 -29.11
CA ALA A 468 -15.51 10.87 -27.95
C ALA A 468 -16.63 9.82 -28.02
N VAL A 469 -17.87 10.24 -28.31
CA VAL A 469 -19.02 9.32 -28.46
C VAL A 469 -18.80 8.31 -29.57
N PHE A 470 -18.29 8.74 -30.73
CA PHE A 470 -17.96 7.83 -31.82
C PHE A 470 -16.84 6.85 -31.45
N SER A 471 -15.82 7.33 -30.73
CA SER A 471 -14.72 6.49 -30.23
C SER A 471 -15.20 5.45 -29.22
N PHE A 472 -16.06 5.84 -28.28
CA PHE A 472 -16.64 4.91 -27.30
C PHE A 472 -17.51 3.84 -27.97
N LYS A 473 -18.40 4.22 -28.89
CA LYS A 473 -19.21 3.26 -29.66
C LYS A 473 -18.36 2.28 -30.47
N LYS A 474 -17.29 2.77 -31.11
CA LYS A 474 -16.34 1.92 -31.83
C LYS A 474 -15.60 0.98 -30.88
N ARG A 475 -15.23 1.45 -29.69
CA ARG A 475 -14.54 0.65 -28.67
C ARG A 475 -15.45 -0.45 -28.12
N GLU A 476 -16.72 -0.16 -27.88
CA GLU A 476 -17.72 -1.15 -27.46
C GLU A 476 -17.97 -2.20 -28.55
N ALA A 477 -18.13 -1.79 -29.81
CA ALA A 477 -18.28 -2.72 -30.92
C ALA A 477 -17.07 -3.67 -31.06
N ILE A 478 -15.85 -3.16 -30.83
CA ILE A 478 -14.64 -3.98 -30.81
C ILE A 478 -14.62 -4.89 -29.57
N ALA A 479 -14.97 -4.40 -28.38
CA ALA A 479 -14.95 -5.18 -27.15
C ALA A 479 -15.95 -6.35 -27.17
N SER A 480 -17.09 -6.18 -27.82
CA SER A 480 -18.13 -7.21 -27.98
C SER A 480 -17.73 -8.36 -28.93
N ASP A 481 -16.78 -8.14 -29.84
CA ASP A 481 -16.26 -9.19 -30.73
C ASP A 481 -15.13 -10.00 -30.06
N VAL A 482 -15.53 -10.93 -29.19
CA VAL A 482 -14.59 -11.81 -28.46
C VAL A 482 -13.80 -12.70 -29.42
N ALA A 483 -14.41 -13.16 -30.52
CA ALA A 483 -13.76 -14.05 -31.49
C ALA A 483 -12.74 -13.29 -32.36
N GLY A 484 -13.11 -12.14 -32.93
CA GLY A 484 -12.22 -11.30 -33.72
C GLY A 484 -11.08 -10.70 -32.90
N ASN A 485 -11.30 -10.37 -31.62
CA ASN A 485 -10.22 -9.94 -30.73
C ASN A 485 -9.23 -11.07 -30.42
N LYS A 486 -9.71 -12.31 -30.22
CA LYS A 486 -8.84 -13.48 -30.07
C LYS A 486 -8.00 -13.69 -31.34
N ILE A 487 -8.59 -13.55 -32.53
CA ILE A 487 -7.90 -13.66 -33.83
C ILE A 487 -6.86 -12.55 -34.00
N LYS A 488 -7.20 -11.28 -33.73
CA LYS A 488 -6.27 -10.14 -33.80
C LYS A 488 -5.09 -10.32 -32.84
N LYS A 489 -5.35 -10.79 -31.62
CA LYS A 489 -4.30 -11.07 -30.62
C LYS A 489 -3.41 -12.23 -31.07
N ALA A 490 -3.98 -13.32 -31.59
CA ALA A 490 -3.22 -14.46 -32.11
C ALA A 490 -2.36 -14.08 -33.33
N ASN A 491 -2.90 -13.30 -34.29
CA ASN A 491 -2.13 -12.76 -35.43
C ASN A 491 -1.00 -11.83 -34.98
N LYS A 492 -1.24 -10.96 -34.00
CA LYS A 492 -0.20 -10.10 -33.43
C LYS A 492 0.92 -10.92 -32.77
N LEU A 493 0.56 -11.97 -32.04
CA LEU A 493 1.51 -12.87 -31.40
C LEU A 493 2.29 -13.70 -32.42
N ALA A 494 1.64 -14.23 -33.47
CA ALA A 494 2.31 -14.94 -34.55
C ALA A 494 3.39 -14.08 -35.22
N ARG A 495 3.06 -12.85 -35.62
CA ARG A 495 4.04 -11.90 -36.20
C ARG A 495 5.17 -11.55 -35.24
N LYS A 496 4.85 -11.36 -33.95
CA LYS A 496 5.86 -11.10 -32.91
C LYS A 496 6.83 -12.28 -32.80
N TYR A 497 6.32 -13.50 -32.73
CA TYR A 497 7.14 -14.71 -32.54
C TYR A 497 7.98 -15.05 -33.78
N LEU A 498 7.46 -14.82 -34.99
CA LEU A 498 8.25 -14.91 -36.22
C LEU A 498 9.36 -13.85 -36.26
N SER A 499 9.06 -12.61 -35.86
CA SER A 499 10.10 -11.57 -35.76
C SER A 499 11.15 -11.88 -34.69
N THR A 500 10.78 -12.53 -33.59
CA THR A 500 11.76 -12.98 -32.58
C THR A 500 12.58 -14.16 -33.10
N ALA A 501 11.97 -15.11 -33.80
CA ALA A 501 12.71 -16.20 -34.44
C ALA A 501 13.80 -15.64 -35.38
N LYS A 502 13.47 -14.64 -36.21
CA LYS A 502 14.46 -13.97 -37.05
C LYS A 502 15.63 -13.33 -36.28
N LYS A 503 15.39 -12.83 -35.07
CA LYS A 503 16.41 -12.18 -34.24
C LYS A 503 17.31 -13.18 -33.51
N GLU A 504 16.79 -14.35 -33.19
CA GLU A 504 17.49 -15.42 -32.46
C GLU A 504 18.24 -16.39 -33.40
N LEU A 505 18.48 -16.02 -34.67
CA LEU A 505 19.31 -16.79 -35.59
C LEU A 505 20.74 -16.90 -35.00
N GLY A 506 21.20 -18.13 -34.78
CA GLY A 506 22.44 -18.46 -34.07
C GLY A 506 22.23 -19.02 -32.66
N ASN A 507 21.04 -18.85 -32.07
CA ASN A 507 20.65 -19.52 -30.82
C ASN A 507 19.55 -20.56 -31.10
N LYS A 508 19.95 -21.80 -31.30
CA LYS A 508 19.09 -22.92 -31.71
C LYS A 508 17.84 -23.08 -30.83
N GLU A 509 18.01 -23.12 -29.51
CA GLU A 509 16.89 -23.38 -28.59
C GLU A 509 15.87 -22.23 -28.62
N ALA A 510 16.36 -20.99 -28.56
CA ALA A 510 15.50 -19.81 -28.59
C ALA A 510 14.79 -19.64 -29.95
N PHE A 511 15.49 -19.93 -31.05
CA PHE A 511 14.97 -19.89 -32.42
C PHE A 511 13.79 -20.83 -32.61
N TYR A 512 13.96 -22.14 -32.37
CA TYR A 512 12.91 -23.12 -32.65
C TYR A 512 11.73 -23.00 -31.68
N VAL A 513 11.96 -22.58 -30.43
CA VAL A 513 10.87 -22.26 -29.48
C VAL A 513 10.05 -21.06 -29.96
N ALA A 514 10.70 -20.04 -30.52
CA ALA A 514 10.00 -18.88 -31.08
C ALA A 514 9.26 -19.24 -32.37
N LEU A 515 9.86 -20.06 -33.24
CA LEU A 515 9.27 -20.52 -34.50
C LEU A 515 8.01 -21.37 -34.24
N GLU A 516 8.09 -22.35 -33.35
CA GLU A 516 6.96 -23.20 -32.94
C GLU A 516 5.81 -22.38 -32.35
N LYS A 517 6.12 -21.43 -31.46
CA LYS A 517 5.12 -20.50 -30.91
C LYS A 517 4.51 -19.61 -32.00
N GLY A 518 5.28 -19.21 -33.00
CA GLY A 518 4.80 -18.48 -34.17
C GLY A 518 3.78 -19.27 -34.98
N LEU A 519 4.14 -20.51 -35.34
CA LEU A 519 3.28 -21.43 -36.11
C LEU A 519 2.00 -21.81 -35.36
N HIS A 520 2.09 -22.10 -34.06
CA HIS A 520 0.92 -22.39 -33.24
C HIS A 520 -0.05 -21.20 -33.12
N ASN A 521 0.47 -19.98 -32.92
CA ASN A 521 -0.39 -18.79 -32.85
C ASN A 521 -0.99 -18.43 -34.21
N TYR A 522 -0.30 -18.74 -35.32
CA TYR A 522 -0.83 -18.58 -36.67
C TYR A 522 -2.04 -19.51 -36.91
N LEU A 523 -1.89 -20.81 -36.63
CA LEU A 523 -3.00 -21.77 -36.75
C LEU A 523 -4.18 -21.41 -35.85
N LYS A 524 -3.90 -20.97 -34.62
CA LYS A 524 -4.94 -20.48 -33.70
C LYS A 524 -5.71 -19.28 -34.24
N ALA A 525 -5.03 -18.39 -34.97
CA ALA A 525 -5.66 -17.21 -35.58
C ALA A 525 -6.52 -17.57 -36.80
N LYS A 526 -6.06 -18.50 -37.65
CA LYS A 526 -6.73 -18.85 -38.91
C LYS A 526 -7.76 -19.96 -38.80
N LEU A 527 -7.45 -21.02 -38.04
CA LEU A 527 -8.29 -22.21 -37.92
C LEU A 527 -9.22 -22.18 -36.69
N LYS A 528 -9.10 -21.17 -35.82
CA LYS A 528 -9.90 -21.00 -34.59
C LYS A 528 -9.85 -22.20 -33.63
N ILE A 529 -8.79 -22.99 -33.68
CA ILE A 529 -8.58 -24.18 -32.83
C ILE A 529 -7.98 -23.82 -31.47
N GLU A 530 -8.28 -24.64 -30.46
CA GLU A 530 -7.70 -24.50 -29.11
C GLU A 530 -6.37 -25.26 -28.97
N THR A 531 -5.58 -24.93 -27.95
CA THR A 531 -4.24 -25.52 -27.73
C THR A 531 -4.30 -27.04 -27.50
N SER A 532 -5.41 -27.56 -26.97
CA SER A 532 -5.69 -28.99 -26.79
C SER A 532 -5.92 -29.74 -28.11
N GLU A 533 -6.18 -29.03 -29.20
CA GLU A 533 -6.54 -29.61 -30.50
C GLU A 533 -5.37 -29.65 -31.48
N PHE A 534 -4.16 -29.27 -31.05
CA PHE A 534 -2.95 -29.30 -31.86
C PHE A 534 -2.39 -30.72 -31.95
N SER A 535 -2.93 -31.52 -32.88
CA SER A 535 -2.29 -32.74 -33.36
C SER A 535 -1.99 -32.62 -34.85
N LYS A 536 -0.87 -33.21 -35.30
CA LYS A 536 -0.45 -33.17 -36.72
C LYS A 536 -1.56 -33.73 -37.62
N GLU A 537 -2.18 -34.84 -37.22
CA GLU A 537 -3.29 -35.48 -37.91
C GLU A 537 -4.53 -34.58 -38.00
N LYS A 538 -4.91 -33.90 -36.91
CA LYS A 538 -6.07 -32.99 -36.90
C LYS A 538 -5.81 -31.73 -37.73
N ILE A 539 -4.59 -31.21 -37.72
CA ILE A 539 -4.18 -30.07 -38.57
C ILE A 539 -4.26 -30.46 -40.05
N THR A 540 -3.79 -31.65 -40.43
CA THR A 540 -3.92 -32.17 -41.81
C THR A 540 -5.39 -32.20 -42.23
N ILE A 541 -6.25 -32.83 -41.43
CA ILE A 541 -7.69 -32.96 -41.73
C ILE A 541 -8.34 -31.58 -41.93
N ILE A 542 -8.08 -30.63 -41.03
CA ILE A 542 -8.68 -29.28 -41.08
C ILE A 542 -8.16 -28.48 -42.30
N LEU A 543 -6.89 -28.63 -42.67
CA LEU A 543 -6.33 -27.93 -43.83
C LEU A 543 -6.81 -28.56 -45.16
N THR A 544 -6.97 -29.88 -45.21
CA THR A 544 -7.55 -30.58 -46.37
C THR A 544 -9.03 -30.20 -46.57
N ASP A 545 -9.81 -30.11 -45.49
CA ASP A 545 -11.21 -29.66 -45.52
C ASP A 545 -11.36 -28.22 -46.05
N LYS A 546 -10.31 -27.42 -45.92
CA LYS A 546 -10.24 -26.03 -46.43
C LYS A 546 -9.63 -25.91 -47.83
N ASN A 547 -9.48 -27.01 -48.57
CA ASN A 547 -8.93 -27.04 -49.93
C ASN A 547 -7.50 -26.46 -50.09
N VAL A 548 -6.65 -26.62 -49.07
CA VAL A 548 -5.23 -26.27 -49.16
C VAL A 548 -4.48 -27.34 -49.98
N SER A 549 -3.48 -26.91 -50.77
CA SER A 549 -2.65 -27.82 -51.57
C SER A 549 -1.93 -28.86 -50.69
N SER A 550 -1.89 -30.13 -51.13
CA SER A 550 -1.21 -31.21 -50.40
C SER A 550 0.27 -30.90 -50.14
N ASP A 551 0.94 -30.26 -51.10
CA ASP A 551 2.36 -29.90 -50.99
C ASP A 551 2.60 -28.86 -49.87
N ASP A 552 1.68 -27.91 -49.68
CA ASP A 552 1.78 -26.88 -48.65
C ASP A 552 1.46 -27.44 -47.26
N ILE A 553 0.54 -28.41 -47.17
CA ILE A 553 0.22 -29.15 -45.94
C ILE A 553 1.44 -29.99 -45.48
N ASP A 554 2.04 -30.75 -46.40
CA ASP A 554 3.21 -31.57 -46.09
C ASP A 554 4.43 -30.72 -45.72
N GLY A 555 4.61 -29.57 -46.41
CA GLY A 555 5.61 -28.57 -46.06
C GLY A 555 5.43 -28.04 -44.64
N PHE A 556 4.19 -27.71 -44.25
CA PHE A 556 3.88 -27.20 -42.92
C PHE A 556 4.12 -28.26 -41.82
N ILE A 557 3.73 -29.52 -42.07
CA ILE A 557 3.96 -30.63 -41.12
C ILE A 557 5.45 -30.92 -40.99
N SER A 558 6.21 -30.82 -42.08
CA SER A 558 7.66 -30.97 -42.06
C SER A 558 8.33 -29.92 -41.15
N LEU A 559 7.88 -28.66 -41.21
CA LEU A 559 8.37 -27.60 -40.32
C LEU A 559 8.07 -27.87 -38.84
N LEU A 560 6.87 -28.39 -38.52
CA LEU A 560 6.54 -28.79 -37.15
C LEU A 560 7.43 -29.94 -36.67
N LYS A 561 7.68 -30.93 -37.53
CA LYS A 561 8.61 -32.04 -37.23
C LYS A 561 10.03 -31.53 -37.00
N ASN A 562 10.50 -30.55 -37.78
CA ASN A 562 11.81 -29.93 -37.59
C ASN A 562 11.89 -29.20 -36.25
N CYS A 563 10.84 -28.47 -35.83
CA CYS A 563 10.79 -27.81 -34.53
C CYS A 563 10.81 -28.81 -33.36
N GLU A 564 10.12 -29.96 -33.50
CA GLU A 564 10.15 -31.04 -32.50
C GLU A 564 11.52 -31.73 -32.44
N MET A 565 12.11 -32.03 -33.61
CA MET A 565 13.41 -32.69 -33.74
C MET A 565 14.54 -31.79 -33.21
N ALA A 566 14.43 -30.47 -33.37
CA ALA A 566 15.40 -29.51 -32.84
C ALA A 566 15.55 -29.57 -31.31
N ARG A 567 14.58 -30.12 -30.57
CA ARG A 567 14.71 -30.34 -29.13
C ARG A 567 15.67 -31.49 -28.77
N TYR A 568 15.89 -32.44 -29.68
CA TYR A 568 16.59 -33.69 -29.39
C TYR A 568 17.77 -33.99 -30.33
N SER A 569 17.97 -33.20 -31.38
CA SER A 569 19.04 -33.41 -32.37
C SER A 569 19.78 -32.11 -32.73
N PRO A 570 21.07 -32.14 -33.08
CA PRO A 570 21.81 -30.93 -33.49
C PRO A 570 21.34 -30.41 -34.86
N PHE A 571 21.31 -29.08 -35.03
CA PHE A 571 20.93 -28.39 -36.27
C PHE A 571 21.97 -27.32 -36.60
N SER A 572 22.20 -27.06 -37.88
CA SER A 572 23.11 -26.00 -38.33
C SER A 572 22.40 -24.65 -38.54
N ASP A 573 23.16 -23.55 -38.51
CA ASP A 573 22.61 -22.20 -38.76
C ASP A 573 21.98 -22.07 -40.16
N VAL A 574 22.52 -22.79 -41.15
CA VAL A 574 21.98 -22.83 -42.52
C VAL A 574 20.62 -23.53 -42.56
N GLN A 575 20.43 -24.58 -41.76
CA GLN A 575 19.13 -25.26 -41.64
C GLN A 575 18.10 -24.37 -40.96
N MET A 576 18.49 -23.62 -39.92
CA MET A 576 17.60 -22.66 -39.24
C MET A 576 17.14 -21.54 -40.18
N GLN A 577 18.05 -21.01 -40.99
CA GLN A 577 17.71 -19.97 -41.98
C GLN A 577 16.74 -20.50 -43.04
N ASN A 578 16.98 -21.72 -43.53
CA ASN A 578 16.10 -22.37 -44.52
C ASN A 578 14.72 -22.67 -43.93
N ASP A 579 14.64 -23.15 -42.68
CA ASP A 579 13.38 -23.39 -41.98
C ASP A 579 12.60 -22.09 -41.74
N TYR A 580 13.28 -20.97 -41.46
CA TYR A 580 12.65 -19.66 -41.33
C TYR A 580 12.05 -19.16 -42.65
N GLU A 581 12.81 -19.27 -43.75
CA GLU A 581 12.36 -18.85 -45.08
C GLU A 581 11.19 -19.72 -45.58
N LYS A 582 11.28 -21.04 -45.39
CA LYS A 582 10.19 -21.97 -45.67
C LYS A 582 8.95 -21.67 -44.84
N ALA A 583 9.10 -21.37 -43.54
CA ALA A 583 7.97 -20.98 -42.71
C ALA A 583 7.30 -19.70 -43.21
N SER A 584 8.08 -18.70 -43.62
CA SER A 584 7.54 -17.46 -44.19
C SER A 584 6.81 -17.70 -45.52
N ASP A 585 7.34 -18.56 -46.40
CA ASP A 585 6.73 -18.88 -47.70
C ASP A 585 5.44 -19.69 -47.53
N ILE A 586 5.45 -20.73 -46.70
CA ILE A 586 4.27 -21.57 -46.43
C ILE A 586 3.18 -20.75 -45.74
N ILE A 587 3.51 -19.88 -44.77
CA ILE A 587 2.52 -18.99 -44.14
C ILE A 587 1.89 -18.05 -45.19
N SER A 588 2.69 -17.50 -46.11
CA SER A 588 2.21 -16.64 -47.20
C SER A 588 1.29 -17.38 -48.18
N LYS A 589 1.61 -18.62 -48.53
CA LYS A 589 0.78 -19.48 -49.39
C LYS A 589 -0.52 -19.89 -48.69
N LEU A 590 -0.44 -20.29 -47.43
CA LEU A 590 -1.61 -20.59 -46.61
C LEU A 590 -2.52 -19.37 -46.44
N ASP A 591 -1.97 -18.16 -46.30
CA ASP A 591 -2.75 -16.91 -46.22
C ASP A 591 -3.50 -16.59 -47.53
N LYS A 592 -3.01 -17.06 -48.67
CA LYS A 592 -3.68 -16.90 -49.98
C LYS A 592 -4.76 -17.95 -50.23
N GLN A 593 -4.63 -19.13 -49.62
CA GLN A 593 -5.54 -20.25 -49.79
C GLN A 593 -6.65 -20.29 -48.71
N LEU A 594 -6.43 -19.68 -47.53
CA LEU A 594 -7.34 -19.63 -46.35
C LEU A 594 -7.90 -18.23 -46.07
#